data_AF-A0A660QU82-F1
#
_entry.id   AF-A0A660QU82-F1
#
_cell.length_a   1.000
_cell.length_b   1.000
_cell.length_c   1.000
_cell.angle_alpha   90.00
_cell.angle_beta   90.00
_cell.angle_gamma   90.00
#
_symmetry.space_group_name_H-M   'P 1'
#
loop_
_entity.id
_entity.type
_entity.pdbx_description
1 polymer ?
#
loop_
_entity_poly.entity_id
_entity_poly.type
_entity_poly.pdbx_seq_one_letter_code
_entity_poly.pdbx_strand_id
1 'polypeptide(L)'
;MKMDRRGCFGIINIVGVLLFLLASVGWVHAEFSEPFTYVVNTSWIQITDCDQSASGALVVPAELEGKPVTSIDDRAFSYCRYLTSITLPDSIVAIGDFAFASCDALNSIIVGEGNSHYSSIDGVLFNKAEIVLVQCPGGKAGVYTIPGSVNTVAEQAFAYCDHLTGILIHSGIDTIGEYAFRDCQSLEAITVDVGNSKFGGSSGFFMVRAPVSRKRTIC
;
A
#
# COMPACT_ATOMS: atom_id res chain seq x y z
N MET A 1 2.80 -33.13 28.16
CA MET A 1 1.62 -32.36 28.63
C MET A 1 1.82 -30.92 28.17
N LYS A 2 1.14 -30.35 27.18
CA LYS A 2 -0.17 -30.65 26.59
C LYS A 2 -0.16 -30.16 25.12
N MET A 3 -0.45 -31.09 24.21
CA MET A 3 -1.26 -30.96 22.98
C MET A 3 -2.44 -29.97 23.15
N ASP A 4 -3.09 -29.31 22.18
CA ASP A 4 -3.15 -29.39 20.72
C ASP A 4 -4.25 -28.42 20.19
N ARG A 5 -4.13 -28.02 18.91
CA ARG A 5 -5.14 -27.68 17.86
C ARG A 5 -6.37 -26.78 18.12
N ARG A 6 -6.55 -25.79 17.23
CA ARG A 6 -7.57 -25.69 16.14
C ARG A 6 -7.54 -24.26 15.54
N GLY A 7 -7.66 -24.02 14.23
CA GLY A 7 -8.18 -24.88 13.17
C GLY A 7 -7.70 -24.49 11.76
N CYS A 8 -7.83 -25.47 10.87
CA CYS A 8 -7.51 -25.41 9.45
C CYS A 8 -8.29 -24.32 8.71
N PHE A 9 -7.57 -23.52 7.94
CA PHE A 9 -7.96 -23.18 6.57
C PHE A 9 -6.78 -23.60 5.68
N GLY A 10 -7.05 -24.26 4.57
CA GLY A 10 -6.03 -24.84 3.70
C GLY A 10 -5.13 -23.76 3.13
N ILE A 11 -3.93 -23.63 3.68
CA ILE A 11 -2.85 -22.83 3.07
C ILE A 11 -2.28 -23.73 1.98
N ILE A 12 -2.77 -23.52 0.77
CA ILE A 12 -2.27 -24.14 -0.44
C ILE A 12 -0.87 -23.58 -0.67
N ASN A 13 0.13 -24.29 -0.18
CA ASN A 13 1.51 -24.12 -0.60
C ASN A 13 1.67 -24.93 -1.89
N ILE A 14 1.19 -24.39 -3.03
CA ILE A 14 1.33 -25.06 -4.33
C ILE A 14 2.60 -24.54 -5.00
N VAL A 15 3.55 -25.47 -5.04
CA VAL A 15 4.69 -25.51 -5.95
C VAL A 15 4.18 -25.34 -7.38
N GLY A 16 4.61 -24.28 -8.06
CA GLY A 16 4.41 -24.11 -9.49
C GLY A 16 5.23 -25.13 -10.28
N VAL A 17 4.71 -26.36 -10.40
CA VAL A 17 5.30 -27.40 -11.25
C VAL A 17 5.02 -27.05 -12.71
N LEU A 18 6.02 -26.50 -13.40
CA LEU A 18 6.02 -26.46 -14.86
C LEU A 18 6.66 -27.75 -15.42
N LEU A 19 5.80 -28.64 -15.90
CA LEU A 19 6.17 -29.87 -16.59
C LEU A 19 6.67 -29.52 -18.02
N PHE A 20 7.98 -29.34 -18.19
CA PHE A 20 8.61 -29.45 -19.51
C PHE A 20 9.34 -30.79 -19.63
N LEU A 21 8.68 -31.73 -20.31
CA LEU A 21 9.39 -32.86 -20.92
C LEU A 21 10.23 -32.32 -22.08
N LEU A 22 11.56 -32.32 -21.93
CA LEU A 22 12.52 -32.90 -22.88
C LEU A 22 13.99 -32.68 -22.44
N ALA A 23 14.69 -33.81 -22.30
CA ALA A 23 16.11 -34.07 -22.56
C ALA A 23 17.22 -33.18 -21.95
N SER A 24 17.88 -33.74 -20.93
CA SER A 24 19.34 -33.80 -20.77
C SER A 24 20.18 -32.56 -21.11
N VAL A 25 20.18 -31.57 -20.22
CA VAL A 25 21.39 -30.86 -19.79
C VAL A 25 21.14 -30.44 -18.34
N GLY A 26 22.17 -30.41 -17.49
CA GLY A 26 22.02 -29.98 -16.09
C GLY A 26 21.60 -28.52 -16.01
N TRP A 27 20.30 -28.27 -15.93
CA TRP A 27 19.73 -26.96 -15.64
C TRP A 27 19.22 -27.00 -14.20
N VAL A 28 19.87 -26.24 -13.32
CA VAL A 28 19.30 -25.93 -12.01
C VAL A 28 18.20 -24.91 -12.29
N HIS A 29 16.96 -25.37 -12.36
CA HIS A 29 15.81 -24.47 -12.37
C HIS A 29 15.75 -23.88 -10.95
N ALA A 30 16.14 -22.62 -10.79
CA ALA A 30 15.74 -21.89 -9.59
C ALA A 30 14.23 -21.71 -9.71
N GLU A 31 13.46 -22.48 -8.96
CA GLU A 31 12.04 -22.20 -8.78
C GLU A 31 11.95 -20.84 -8.09
N PHE A 32 11.66 -19.80 -8.84
CA PHE A 32 11.30 -18.50 -8.27
C PHE A 32 9.97 -18.70 -7.55
N SER A 33 10.05 -19.02 -6.26
CA SER A 33 8.91 -18.79 -5.36
C SER A 33 8.70 -17.29 -5.33
N GLU A 34 7.52 -16.84 -5.74
CA GLU A 34 7.09 -15.47 -5.47
C GLU A 34 7.24 -15.19 -3.96
N PRO A 35 7.63 -13.98 -3.55
CA PRO A 35 7.81 -13.66 -2.14
C PRO A 35 6.47 -13.53 -1.40
N PHE A 36 5.34 -13.74 -2.05
CA PHE A 36 4.01 -13.57 -1.48
C PHE A 36 3.19 -14.86 -1.54
N THR A 37 2.22 -14.96 -0.64
CA THR A 37 1.20 -16.01 -0.62
C THR A 37 -0.11 -15.47 -1.16
N TYR A 38 -0.95 -16.37 -1.66
CA TYR A 38 -2.23 -15.99 -2.24
C TYR A 38 -3.29 -17.07 -2.03
N VAL A 39 -4.57 -16.68 -2.12
CA VAL A 39 -5.71 -17.58 -2.10
C VAL A 39 -6.34 -17.64 -3.47
N VAL A 40 -6.56 -18.87 -3.94
CA VAL A 40 -7.19 -19.17 -5.23
C VAL A 40 -8.68 -19.37 -5.03
N ASN A 41 -9.49 -18.49 -5.62
CA ASN A 41 -10.94 -18.63 -5.69
C ASN A 41 -11.34 -19.27 -7.02
N THR A 42 -12.64 -19.44 -7.26
CA THR A 42 -13.13 -20.06 -8.50
C THR A 42 -12.71 -19.28 -9.75
N SER A 43 -12.70 -17.94 -9.67
CA SER A 43 -12.47 -17.07 -10.83
C SER A 43 -11.39 -16.00 -10.65
N TRP A 44 -10.79 -15.91 -9.46
CA TRP A 44 -9.84 -14.84 -9.13
C TRP A 44 -8.84 -15.28 -8.07
N ILE A 45 -7.78 -14.50 -7.92
CA ILE A 45 -6.73 -14.68 -6.92
C ILE A 45 -6.58 -13.40 -6.10
N GLN A 46 -6.35 -13.57 -4.80
CA GLN A 46 -6.03 -12.50 -3.86
C GLN A 46 -4.68 -12.77 -3.20
N ILE A 47 -3.81 -11.76 -3.18
CA ILE A 47 -2.56 -11.81 -2.43
C ILE A 47 -2.86 -11.60 -0.95
N THR A 48 -2.39 -12.50 -0.09
CA THR A 48 -2.77 -12.53 1.34
C THR A 48 -1.64 -12.21 2.31
N ASP A 49 -0.40 -12.45 1.93
CA ASP A 49 0.77 -12.19 2.79
C ASP A 49 2.04 -12.08 1.94
N CYS A 50 3.10 -11.51 2.49
CA CYS A 50 4.41 -11.39 1.86
C CYS A 50 5.51 -11.70 2.87
N ASP A 51 6.51 -12.45 2.41
CA ASP A 51 7.75 -12.68 3.12
C ASP A 51 8.39 -11.32 3.45
N GLN A 52 8.55 -11.02 4.74
CA GLN A 52 9.09 -9.75 5.21
C GLN A 52 10.57 -9.56 4.87
N SER A 53 11.25 -10.61 4.39
CA SER A 53 12.60 -10.53 3.82
C SER A 53 12.62 -10.11 2.35
N ALA A 54 11.46 -10.05 1.68
CA ALA A 54 11.33 -9.56 0.32
C ALA A 54 11.94 -8.16 0.17
N SER A 55 12.73 -7.99 -0.88
CA SER A 55 13.52 -6.78 -1.07
C SER A 55 13.59 -6.37 -2.54
N GLY A 56 13.92 -5.10 -2.78
CA GLY A 56 14.03 -4.58 -4.14
C GLY A 56 12.67 -4.27 -4.77
N ALA A 57 12.57 -4.40 -6.09
CA ALA A 57 11.34 -4.13 -6.82
C ALA A 57 10.51 -5.40 -6.93
N LEU A 58 9.23 -5.33 -6.58
CA LEU A 58 8.27 -6.42 -6.74
C LEU A 58 7.29 -6.10 -7.87
N VAL A 59 7.03 -7.07 -8.75
CA VAL A 59 5.98 -6.97 -9.76
C VAL A 59 4.92 -8.01 -9.41
N VAL A 60 3.71 -7.57 -9.08
CA VAL A 60 2.59 -8.49 -8.88
C VAL A 60 2.10 -8.93 -10.27
N PRO A 61 2.10 -10.24 -10.57
CA PRO A 61 1.65 -10.73 -11.87
C PRO A 61 0.15 -10.49 -12.05
N ALA A 62 -0.27 -10.18 -13.28
CA ALA A 62 -1.69 -10.00 -13.62
C ALA A 62 -2.49 -11.31 -13.51
N GLU A 63 -1.83 -12.44 -13.69
CA GLU A 63 -2.44 -13.77 -13.69
C GLU A 63 -1.54 -14.77 -12.95
N LEU A 64 -2.15 -15.61 -12.13
CA LEU A 64 -1.54 -16.77 -11.48
C LEU A 64 -2.47 -17.97 -11.71
N GLU A 65 -1.92 -19.14 -11.99
CA GLU A 65 -2.72 -20.37 -12.20
C GLU A 65 -3.90 -20.24 -13.19
N GLY A 66 -3.75 -19.45 -14.26
CA GLY A 66 -4.84 -19.26 -15.22
C GLY A 66 -5.93 -18.28 -14.77
N LYS A 67 -5.74 -17.56 -13.66
CA LYS A 67 -6.74 -16.69 -13.02
C LYS A 67 -6.18 -15.30 -12.75
N PRO A 68 -6.99 -14.24 -12.94
CA PRO A 68 -6.55 -12.88 -12.67
C PRO A 68 -6.27 -12.67 -11.19
N VAL A 69 -5.18 -11.96 -10.88
CA VAL A 69 -4.93 -11.41 -9.54
C VAL A 69 -5.73 -10.13 -9.41
N THR A 70 -6.78 -10.17 -8.59
CA THR A 70 -7.77 -9.08 -8.54
C THR A 70 -7.68 -8.24 -7.27
N SER A 71 -7.08 -8.77 -6.20
CA SER A 71 -7.04 -8.03 -4.95
C SER A 71 -5.80 -8.32 -4.10
N ILE A 72 -5.53 -7.36 -3.21
CA ILE A 72 -4.53 -7.44 -2.15
C ILE A 72 -5.29 -7.38 -0.83
N ASP A 73 -5.10 -8.38 0.01
CA ASP A 73 -5.79 -8.48 1.30
C ASP A 73 -5.28 -7.46 2.32
N ASP A 74 -6.03 -7.32 3.41
CA ASP A 74 -5.63 -6.48 4.55
C ASP A 74 -4.23 -6.88 5.02
N ARG A 75 -3.34 -5.89 5.16
CA ARG A 75 -1.95 -6.07 5.62
C ARG A 75 -1.09 -7.04 4.79
N ALA A 76 -1.48 -7.43 3.58
CA ALA A 76 -0.77 -8.45 2.82
C ALA A 76 0.72 -8.15 2.55
N PHE A 77 1.12 -6.87 2.45
CA PHE A 77 2.53 -6.46 2.34
C PHE A 77 3.02 -5.73 3.59
N SER A 78 2.28 -5.76 4.69
CA SER A 78 2.66 -5.07 5.92
C SER A 78 4.03 -5.59 6.41
N TYR A 79 4.88 -4.68 6.87
CA TYR A 79 6.25 -4.97 7.34
C TYR A 79 7.23 -5.48 6.27
N CYS A 80 6.93 -5.34 4.98
CA CYS A 80 7.90 -5.58 3.90
C CYS A 80 8.93 -4.44 3.82
N ARG A 81 9.77 -4.33 4.85
CA ARG A 81 10.66 -3.18 5.10
C ARG A 81 11.73 -2.95 4.05
N TYR A 82 12.04 -3.96 3.23
CA TYR A 82 13.10 -3.89 2.22
C TYR A 82 12.57 -3.79 0.79
N LEU A 83 11.26 -3.85 0.57
CA LEU A 83 10.67 -3.57 -0.73
C LEU A 83 10.84 -2.08 -1.04
N THR A 84 11.37 -1.79 -2.21
CA THR A 84 11.68 -0.43 -2.68
C THR A 84 10.60 0.11 -3.62
N SER A 85 9.96 -0.78 -4.38
CA SER A 85 8.83 -0.48 -5.25
C SER A 85 7.93 -1.70 -5.40
N ILE A 86 6.65 -1.47 -5.65
CA ILE A 86 5.71 -2.51 -6.05
C ILE A 86 4.94 -2.07 -7.29
N THR A 87 4.84 -2.95 -8.29
CA THR A 87 4.04 -2.74 -9.50
C THR A 87 2.78 -3.60 -9.43
N LEU A 88 1.63 -2.96 -9.47
CA LEU A 88 0.31 -3.56 -9.44
C LEU A 88 -0.25 -3.68 -10.86
N PRO A 89 -0.80 -4.86 -11.25
CA PRO A 89 -1.31 -5.07 -12.59
C PRO A 89 -2.66 -4.37 -12.81
N ASP A 90 -3.06 -4.27 -14.08
CA ASP A 90 -4.34 -3.69 -14.51
C ASP A 90 -5.57 -4.41 -13.91
N SER A 91 -5.40 -5.67 -13.51
CA SER A 91 -6.45 -6.53 -12.97
C SER A 91 -6.82 -6.23 -11.50
N ILE A 92 -6.03 -5.42 -10.78
CA ILE A 92 -6.33 -5.08 -9.38
C ILE A 92 -7.58 -4.21 -9.29
N VAL A 93 -8.59 -4.69 -8.57
CA VAL A 93 -9.86 -3.99 -8.32
C VAL A 93 -10.05 -3.62 -6.85
N ALA A 94 -9.29 -4.23 -5.93
CA ALA A 94 -9.39 -3.97 -4.49
C ALA A 94 -8.04 -4.09 -3.77
N ILE A 95 -7.81 -3.20 -2.82
CA ILE A 95 -6.62 -3.17 -1.95
C ILE A 95 -7.13 -2.99 -0.52
N GLY A 96 -6.76 -3.90 0.37
CA GLY A 96 -7.19 -3.93 1.76
C GLY A 96 -6.52 -2.89 2.66
N ASP A 97 -7.04 -2.79 3.88
CA ASP A 97 -6.57 -1.83 4.87
C ASP A 97 -5.15 -2.17 5.32
N PHE A 98 -4.33 -1.14 5.53
CA PHE A 98 -2.93 -1.27 5.90
C PHE A 98 -2.11 -2.20 4.98
N ALA A 99 -2.53 -2.46 3.74
CA ALA A 99 -1.86 -3.40 2.83
C ALA A 99 -0.35 -3.16 2.72
N PHE A 100 0.08 -1.89 2.77
CA PHE A 100 1.48 -1.48 2.67
C PHE A 100 2.04 -0.81 3.95
N ALA A 101 1.44 -1.09 5.11
CA ALA A 101 1.88 -0.50 6.38
C ALA A 101 3.30 -0.93 6.77
N SER A 102 4.08 -0.02 7.38
CA SER A 102 5.46 -0.28 7.84
C SER A 102 6.39 -0.83 6.72
N CYS A 103 6.17 -0.42 5.48
CA CYS A 103 7.07 -0.69 4.35
C CYS A 103 8.10 0.44 4.22
N ASP A 104 9.08 0.43 5.13
CA ASP A 104 9.98 1.58 5.39
C ASP A 104 10.86 1.96 4.19
N ALA A 105 11.22 1.01 3.31
CA ALA A 105 11.96 1.29 2.08
C ALA A 105 11.08 1.55 0.85
N LEU A 106 9.75 1.38 0.96
CA LEU A 106 8.86 1.46 -0.20
C LEU A 106 8.72 2.91 -0.61
N ASN A 107 9.27 3.26 -1.77
CA ASN A 107 9.25 4.61 -2.31
C ASN A 107 8.17 4.80 -3.37
N SER A 108 7.69 3.70 -3.97
CA SER A 108 6.71 3.77 -5.05
C SER A 108 5.77 2.57 -5.09
N ILE A 109 4.49 2.87 -5.22
CA ILE A 109 3.45 1.96 -5.67
C ILE A 109 3.10 2.40 -7.09
N ILE A 110 3.32 1.52 -8.06
CA ILE A 110 3.07 1.77 -9.48
C ILE A 110 1.83 0.97 -9.88
N VAL A 111 0.90 1.60 -10.58
CA VAL A 111 -0.30 0.93 -11.11
C VAL A 111 -0.20 0.88 -12.62
N GLY A 112 -0.52 -0.28 -13.21
CA GLY A 112 -0.60 -0.41 -14.66
C GLY A 112 -1.58 0.60 -15.28
N GLU A 113 -1.20 1.16 -16.43
CA GLU A 113 -1.92 2.28 -17.05
C GLU A 113 -3.37 1.93 -17.42
N GLY A 114 -3.63 0.65 -17.70
CA GLY A 114 -4.94 0.10 -18.06
C GLY A 114 -5.85 -0.17 -16.87
N ASN A 115 -5.38 -0.05 -15.62
CA ASN A 115 -6.20 -0.29 -14.44
C ASN A 115 -7.41 0.67 -14.41
N SER A 116 -8.61 0.13 -14.19
CA SER A 116 -9.87 0.89 -14.18
C SER A 116 -10.26 1.47 -12.80
N HIS A 117 -9.57 1.06 -11.73
CA HIS A 117 -9.90 1.41 -10.33
C HIS A 117 -8.88 2.33 -9.67
N TYR A 118 -7.61 2.19 -10.05
CA TYR A 118 -6.49 2.87 -9.43
C TYR A 118 -5.58 3.54 -10.45
N SER A 119 -4.77 4.47 -9.96
CA SER A 119 -3.68 5.12 -10.68
C SER A 119 -2.56 5.41 -9.69
N SER A 120 -1.37 5.73 -10.20
CA SER A 120 -0.24 6.16 -9.37
C SER A 120 0.36 7.43 -9.91
N ILE A 121 0.58 8.42 -9.04
CA ILE A 121 1.26 9.68 -9.37
C ILE A 121 2.47 9.79 -8.44
N ASP A 122 3.68 9.89 -9.00
CA ASP A 122 4.93 10.00 -8.24
C ASP A 122 5.08 8.90 -7.16
N GLY A 123 4.67 7.68 -7.51
CA GLY A 123 4.72 6.51 -6.62
C GLY A 123 3.67 6.47 -5.51
N VAL A 124 2.76 7.45 -5.44
CA VAL A 124 1.63 7.46 -4.50
C VAL A 124 0.40 6.87 -5.19
N LEU A 125 -0.35 6.05 -4.47
CA LEU A 125 -1.54 5.36 -4.97
C LEU A 125 -2.79 6.23 -4.83
N PHE A 126 -3.56 6.33 -5.91
CA PHE A 126 -4.83 7.04 -5.99
C PHE A 126 -5.92 6.14 -6.56
N ASN A 127 -7.18 6.53 -6.40
CA ASN A 127 -8.24 5.99 -7.23
C ASN A 127 -8.08 6.46 -8.69
N LYS A 128 -8.75 5.80 -9.64
CA LYS A 128 -8.58 6.09 -11.08
C LYS A 128 -8.87 7.54 -11.46
N ALA A 129 -9.80 8.18 -10.76
CA ALA A 129 -10.16 9.58 -11.00
C ALA A 129 -9.17 10.58 -10.36
N GLU A 130 -8.18 10.12 -9.60
CA GLU A 130 -7.16 10.95 -8.94
C GLU A 130 -7.72 11.98 -7.97
N ILE A 131 -8.90 11.69 -7.42
CA ILE A 131 -9.59 12.54 -6.43
C ILE A 131 -9.49 11.97 -5.00
N VAL A 132 -9.10 10.70 -4.86
CA VAL A 132 -8.85 10.05 -3.57
C VAL A 132 -7.38 9.62 -3.51
N LEU A 133 -6.63 10.14 -2.54
CA LEU A 133 -5.32 9.61 -2.18
C LEU A 133 -5.54 8.38 -1.30
N VAL A 134 -5.18 7.21 -1.82
CA VAL A 134 -5.46 5.91 -1.20
C VAL A 134 -4.31 5.50 -0.29
N GLN A 135 -3.07 5.56 -0.77
CA GLN A 135 -1.89 5.17 0.01
C GLN A 135 -0.63 5.91 -0.44
N CYS A 136 0.01 6.59 0.49
CA CYS A 136 1.39 7.07 0.38
C CYS A 136 2.33 5.95 0.84
N PRO A 137 3.41 5.65 0.08
CA PRO A 137 4.32 4.58 0.45
C PRO A 137 5.23 5.03 1.61
N GLY A 138 5.52 4.12 2.55
CA GLY A 138 6.14 4.44 3.84
C GLY A 138 7.54 5.06 3.75
N GLY A 139 8.30 4.70 2.72
CA GLY A 139 9.63 5.23 2.44
C GLY A 139 9.65 6.61 1.76
N LYS A 140 8.49 7.18 1.40
CA LYS A 140 8.45 8.53 0.82
C LYS A 140 8.92 9.55 1.86
N ALA A 141 9.90 10.36 1.48
CA ALA A 141 10.63 11.22 2.40
C ALA A 141 10.43 12.72 2.12
N GLY A 142 10.61 13.53 3.17
CA GLY A 142 10.57 14.99 3.07
C GLY A 142 9.15 15.57 3.09
N VAL A 143 8.95 16.67 2.37
CA VAL A 143 7.65 17.35 2.32
C VAL A 143 6.84 16.84 1.14
N TYR A 144 5.63 16.32 1.40
CA TYR A 144 4.71 15.89 0.37
C TYR A 144 3.59 16.92 0.16
N THR A 145 3.34 17.27 -1.11
CA THR A 145 2.22 18.14 -1.49
C THR A 145 1.11 17.29 -2.07
N ILE A 146 -0.08 17.32 -1.45
CA ILE A 146 -1.24 16.62 -1.98
C ILE A 146 -1.64 17.29 -3.31
N PRO A 147 -1.79 16.52 -4.41
CA PRO A 147 -2.18 17.09 -5.71
C PRO A 147 -3.54 17.79 -5.63
N GLY A 148 -3.67 18.93 -6.32
CA GLY A 148 -4.87 19.78 -6.25
C GLY A 148 -6.17 19.14 -6.76
N SER A 149 -6.09 17.99 -7.44
CA SER A 149 -7.25 17.18 -7.86
C SER A 149 -7.90 16.41 -6.70
N VAL A 150 -7.14 16.16 -5.62
CA VAL A 150 -7.58 15.33 -4.50
C VAL A 150 -8.60 16.10 -3.66
N ASN A 151 -9.74 15.51 -3.38
CA ASN A 151 -10.70 16.02 -2.40
C ASN A 151 -10.79 15.12 -1.16
N THR A 152 -10.26 13.90 -1.21
CA THR A 152 -10.34 12.94 -0.11
C THR A 152 -8.98 12.31 0.15
N VAL A 153 -8.53 12.39 1.40
CA VAL A 153 -7.47 11.54 1.94
C VAL A 153 -8.14 10.34 2.58
N ALA A 154 -7.90 9.13 2.04
CA ALA A 154 -8.53 7.91 2.54
C ALA A 154 -8.14 7.61 4.00
N GLU A 155 -8.88 6.69 4.62
CA GLU A 155 -8.47 6.10 5.90
C GLU A 155 -7.04 5.55 5.76
N GLN A 156 -6.19 5.84 6.76
CA GLN A 156 -4.80 5.35 6.84
C GLN A 156 -3.88 5.74 5.67
N ALA A 157 -4.26 6.69 4.81
CA ALA A 157 -3.55 6.95 3.56
C ALA A 157 -2.07 7.36 3.73
N PHE A 158 -1.69 7.98 4.85
CA PHE A 158 -0.29 8.27 5.21
C PHE A 158 0.18 7.49 6.44
N ALA A 159 -0.55 6.46 6.88
CA ALA A 159 -0.18 5.71 8.06
C ALA A 159 1.21 5.08 7.88
N TYR A 160 2.06 5.19 8.91
CA TYR A 160 3.44 4.71 8.91
C TYR A 160 4.34 5.35 7.83
N CYS A 161 4.02 6.55 7.36
CA CYS A 161 4.94 7.34 6.53
C CYS A 161 6.01 8.00 7.41
N ASP A 162 6.92 7.17 7.93
CA ASP A 162 7.92 7.56 8.94
C ASP A 162 9.02 8.47 8.42
N HIS A 163 9.13 8.65 7.11
CA HIS A 163 10.14 9.48 6.48
C HIS A 163 9.61 10.86 6.01
N LEU A 164 8.29 11.08 6.04
CA LEU A 164 7.71 12.38 5.74
C LEU A 164 7.96 13.35 6.90
N THR A 165 8.48 14.54 6.58
CA THR A 165 8.69 15.62 7.53
C THR A 165 7.58 16.67 7.48
N GLY A 166 6.87 16.77 6.35
CA GLY A 166 5.73 17.67 6.23
C GLY A 166 4.71 17.23 5.19
N ILE A 167 3.45 17.64 5.38
CA ILE A 167 2.38 17.43 4.41
C ILE A 167 1.69 18.77 4.15
N LEU A 168 1.57 19.12 2.86
CA LEU A 168 0.86 20.32 2.40
C LEU A 168 -0.52 19.92 1.87
N ILE A 169 -1.56 20.37 2.55
CA ILE A 169 -2.97 20.12 2.27
C ILE A 169 -3.56 21.38 1.63
N HIS A 170 -3.99 21.28 0.39
CA HIS A 170 -4.63 22.40 -0.31
C HIS A 170 -6.09 22.60 0.13
N SER A 171 -6.67 23.73 -0.27
CA SER A 171 -8.03 24.11 0.16
C SER A 171 -9.16 23.26 -0.41
N GLY A 172 -8.89 22.41 -1.40
CA GLY A 172 -9.86 21.53 -2.05
C GLY A 172 -10.13 20.22 -1.32
N ILE A 173 -9.43 19.95 -0.21
CA ILE A 173 -9.62 18.74 0.59
C ILE A 173 -10.89 18.85 1.40
N ASP A 174 -11.80 17.91 1.16
CA ASP A 174 -13.11 17.81 1.77
C ASP A 174 -13.13 16.86 2.96
N THR A 175 -12.34 15.79 2.90
CA THR A 175 -12.38 14.67 3.84
C THR A 175 -10.96 14.18 4.14
N ILE A 176 -10.67 13.97 5.42
CA ILE A 176 -9.48 13.25 5.88
C ILE A 176 -9.98 12.05 6.68
N GLY A 177 -9.65 10.84 6.23
CA GLY A 177 -10.08 9.60 6.85
C GLY A 177 -9.48 9.38 8.24
N GLU A 178 -10.10 8.48 9.00
CA GLU A 178 -9.56 8.06 10.30
C GLU A 178 -8.13 7.52 10.13
N TYR A 179 -7.29 7.74 11.15
CA TYR A 179 -5.91 7.25 11.16
C TYR A 179 -5.04 7.65 9.95
N ALA A 180 -5.45 8.65 9.15
CA ALA A 180 -4.74 9.04 7.94
C ALA A 180 -3.25 9.33 8.19
N PHE A 181 -2.90 9.89 9.35
CA PHE A 181 -1.51 10.20 9.75
C PHE A 181 -1.02 9.34 10.93
N ARG A 182 -1.54 8.12 11.07
CA ARG A 182 -1.22 7.24 12.20
C ARG A 182 0.26 6.84 12.14
N ASP A 183 0.94 6.99 13.27
CA ASP A 183 2.35 6.62 13.45
C ASP A 183 3.28 7.19 12.35
N CYS A 184 3.14 8.45 11.96
CA CYS A 184 4.16 9.15 11.16
C CYS A 184 5.23 9.75 12.09
N GLN A 185 6.30 9.02 12.38
CA GLN A 185 7.24 9.39 13.45
C GLN A 185 8.08 10.65 13.17
N SER A 186 8.40 10.93 11.90
CA SER A 186 9.21 12.12 11.52
C SER A 186 8.39 13.33 11.13
N LEU A 187 7.05 13.23 11.15
CA LEU A 187 6.19 14.32 10.68
C LEU A 187 6.28 15.50 11.66
N GLU A 188 6.75 16.65 11.19
CA GLU A 188 6.91 17.84 12.01
C GLU A 188 5.69 18.76 11.91
N ALA A 189 5.13 18.89 10.71
CA ALA A 189 4.01 19.77 10.43
C ALA A 189 3.09 19.25 9.32
N ILE A 190 1.79 19.42 9.53
CA ILE A 190 0.80 19.42 8.46
C ILE A 190 0.35 20.87 8.28
N THR A 191 0.48 21.39 7.06
CA THR A 191 0.05 22.74 6.70
C THR A 191 -1.17 22.67 5.83
N VAL A 192 -2.22 23.42 6.21
CA VAL A 192 -3.44 23.54 5.43
C VAL A 192 -3.54 24.94 4.84
N ASP A 193 -3.87 25.04 3.55
CA ASP A 193 -4.14 26.32 2.90
C ASP A 193 -5.28 27.07 3.60
N VAL A 194 -5.09 28.37 3.77
CA VAL A 194 -6.03 29.30 4.44
C VAL A 194 -7.43 29.38 3.79
N GLY A 195 -7.62 28.79 2.62
CA GLY A 195 -8.92 28.70 1.95
C GLY A 195 -9.80 27.52 2.42
N ASN A 196 -9.29 26.61 3.26
CA ASN A 196 -10.06 25.44 3.67
C ASN A 196 -10.99 25.75 4.85
N SER A 197 -12.25 26.05 4.55
CA SER A 197 -13.27 26.35 5.57
C SER A 197 -13.60 25.17 6.50
N LYS A 198 -13.18 23.94 6.16
CA LYS A 198 -13.45 22.73 6.94
C LYS A 198 -12.43 22.48 8.03
N PHE A 199 -11.20 22.98 7.88
CA PHE A 199 -10.12 22.83 8.87
C PHE A 199 -9.77 24.14 9.61
N GLY A 200 -10.37 25.28 9.23
CA GLY A 200 -10.74 26.36 10.14
C GLY A 200 -10.11 27.74 9.94
N GLY A 201 -10.88 28.79 10.27
CA GLY A 201 -10.43 30.10 10.75
C GLY A 201 -9.99 31.14 9.72
N SER A 202 -10.61 32.33 9.74
CA SER A 202 -10.41 33.46 8.81
C SER A 202 -9.04 34.17 8.85
N SER A 203 -8.00 33.59 9.43
CA SER A 203 -6.65 34.18 9.41
C SER A 203 -5.59 33.23 9.98
N GLY A 204 -4.65 32.79 9.14
CA GLY A 204 -3.35 32.27 9.56
C GLY A 204 -3.13 30.76 9.35
N PHE A 205 -1.93 30.43 8.85
CA PHE A 205 -1.40 29.06 8.71
C PHE A 205 -1.80 28.16 9.88
N PHE A 206 -2.64 27.15 9.63
CA PHE A 206 -2.96 26.14 10.62
C PHE A 206 -1.83 25.10 10.62
N MET A 207 -0.91 25.22 11.57
CA MET A 207 0.11 24.19 11.82
C MET A 207 -0.50 23.16 12.75
N VAL A 208 -0.95 22.02 12.22
CA VAL A 208 -1.12 20.84 13.07
C VAL A 208 0.29 20.32 13.32
N ARG A 209 0.88 20.67 14.47
CA ARG A 209 2.07 19.98 14.96
C ARG A 209 1.67 18.52 15.12
N ALA A 210 2.28 17.63 14.35
CA ALA A 210 2.00 16.21 14.50
C ALA A 210 2.30 15.83 15.96
N PRO A 211 1.50 14.94 16.57
CA PRO A 211 1.73 14.56 17.95
C PRO A 211 3.06 13.81 18.02
N VAL A 212 4.13 14.50 18.43
CA VAL A 212 5.34 13.86 18.94
C VAL A 212 4.89 13.03 20.13
N SER A 213 4.64 11.74 19.91
CA SER A 213 4.26 10.72 20.88
C SER A 213 3.37 11.24 22.04
N ARG A 214 2.06 10.97 21.96
CA ARG A 214 1.00 11.27 22.95
C ARG A 214 0.38 12.69 22.84
N LYS A 215 -0.68 12.81 22.03
CA LYS A 215 -2.05 13.20 22.46
C LYS A 215 -2.91 13.64 21.26
N ARG A 216 -4.12 13.06 21.27
CA ARG A 216 -5.39 13.49 20.64
C ARG A 216 -5.50 13.47 19.12
N THR A 217 -6.29 12.49 18.69
CA THR A 217 -7.16 12.49 17.50
C THR A 217 -7.81 13.85 17.30
N ILE A 218 -7.69 14.39 16.09
CA ILE A 218 -8.53 15.47 15.59
C ILE A 218 -9.85 14.79 15.17
N CYS A 219 -10.91 15.08 15.90
CA CYS A 219 -12.29 14.87 15.47
C CYS A 219 -12.78 16.15 14.78
#